data_AF-A0A847JYS5-F1
#
_entry.id   AF-A0A847JYS5-F1
#
_cell.length_a   1.000
_cell.length_b   1.000
_cell.length_c   1.000
_cell.angle_alpha   90.00
_cell.angle_beta   90.00
_cell.angle_gamma   90.00
#
_symmetry.space_group_name_H-M   'P 1'
#
loop_
_entity.id
_entity.type
_entity.pdbx_description
1 polymer ?
#
loop_
_entity_poly.entity_id
_entity_poly.type
_entity_poly.pdbx_seq_one_letter_code
_entity_poly.pdbx_strand_id
1 'polypeptide(L)'
;MRPSEARRTSSTGRSAPWSAWEPRAEECTSTTARASPAIELKLFPRNTTPAHRTTRPYRPSTNGKAGRFIQTLLREWAYATTYTHADQRNAALLPWLRWYHEQRPHASLQGRAPITRLPNVLGNDI
;
A
#
# COMPACT_ATOMS: atom_id res chain seq x y z
N MET A 1 -14.23 -12.42 -41.04
CA MET A 1 -13.22 -11.67 -40.25
C MET A 1 -13.80 -10.31 -39.91
N ARG A 2 -14.22 -10.11 -38.65
CA ARG A 2 -14.66 -8.81 -38.13
C ARG A 2 -13.70 -8.44 -36.99
N PRO A 3 -13.07 -7.25 -36.98
CA PRO A 3 -12.30 -6.81 -35.83
C PRO A 3 -13.25 -6.57 -34.67
N SER A 4 -12.98 -7.19 -33.52
CA SER A 4 -13.73 -7.02 -32.28
C SER A 4 -13.47 -5.63 -31.69
N GLU A 5 -14.53 -4.85 -31.51
CA GLU A 5 -14.50 -3.58 -30.80
C GLU A 5 -14.13 -3.81 -29.33
N ALA A 6 -12.96 -3.30 -28.93
CA ALA A 6 -12.60 -3.14 -27.54
C ALA A 6 -13.53 -2.09 -26.90
N ARG A 7 -14.38 -2.55 -25.98
CA ARG A 7 -15.27 -1.70 -25.18
C ARG A 7 -14.42 -0.71 -24.37
N ARG A 8 -14.45 0.56 -24.76
CA ARG A 8 -14.00 1.68 -23.91
C ARG A 8 -14.94 1.76 -22.72
N THR A 9 -14.47 1.44 -21.52
CA THR A 9 -15.21 1.74 -20.30
C THR A 9 -14.88 3.19 -19.91
N SER A 10 -15.94 3.99 -19.93
CA SER A 10 -15.98 5.40 -19.58
C SER A 10 -15.65 5.65 -18.11
N SER A 11 -14.75 6.59 -17.89
CA SER A 11 -14.35 7.14 -16.59
C SER A 11 -15.55 7.77 -15.87
N THR A 12 -16.03 7.13 -14.81
CA THR A 12 -16.80 7.81 -13.76
C THR A 12 -15.88 7.91 -12.55
N GLY A 13 -15.69 9.11 -11.99
CA GLY A 13 -14.74 9.46 -10.92
C GLY A 13 -15.01 8.79 -9.56
N ARG A 14 -15.02 7.46 -9.52
CA ARG A 14 -14.83 6.62 -8.34
C ARG A 14 -13.61 5.78 -8.64
N SER A 15 -12.51 6.01 -7.94
CA SER A 15 -11.31 5.17 -8.05
C SER A 15 -11.74 3.71 -7.93
N ALA A 16 -11.41 2.88 -8.92
CA ALA A 16 -11.70 1.47 -8.87
C ALA A 16 -11.18 0.91 -7.54
N PRO A 17 -11.95 0.09 -6.81
CA PRO A 17 -11.46 -0.49 -5.58
C PRO A 17 -10.21 -1.31 -5.93
N TRP A 18 -9.18 -1.26 -5.10
CA TRP A 18 -7.97 -2.06 -5.34
C TRP A 18 -8.28 -3.56 -5.51
N SER A 19 -9.44 -4.01 -5.05
CA SER A 19 -9.98 -5.37 -5.25
C SER A 19 -10.35 -5.71 -6.69
N ALA A 20 -10.43 -4.72 -7.58
CA ALA A 20 -10.56 -4.93 -9.03
C ALA A 20 -9.20 -5.13 -9.72
N TRP A 21 -8.10 -5.16 -8.95
CA TRP A 21 -6.81 -5.59 -9.44
C TRP A 21 -6.86 -7.09 -9.77
N GLU A 22 -6.77 -7.43 -11.04
CA GLU A 22 -6.54 -8.79 -11.49
C GLU A 22 -5.03 -9.01 -11.68
N PRO A 23 -4.44 -10.07 -11.11
CA PRO A 23 -3.08 -10.44 -11.42
C PRO A 23 -3.05 -10.86 -12.89
N ARG A 24 -2.36 -10.09 -13.75
CA ARG A 24 -2.04 -10.60 -15.09
C ARG A 24 -1.12 -11.80 -14.90
N ALA A 25 -1.53 -12.96 -15.44
CA ALA A 25 -0.81 -14.24 -15.32
C ALA A 25 0.67 -14.14 -15.78
N GLU A 26 0.99 -13.13 -16.58
CA GLU A 26 2.27 -12.84 -17.19
C GLU A 26 3.25 -12.13 -16.25
N GLU A 27 2.77 -11.62 -15.11
CA GLU A 27 3.58 -10.92 -14.10
C GLU A 27 4.02 -11.87 -12.96
N CYS A 28 3.49 -13.10 -12.94
CA CYS A 28 3.80 -14.11 -11.91
C CYS A 28 5.08 -14.90 -12.19
N THR A 29 5.73 -14.70 -13.35
CA THR A 29 6.98 -15.39 -13.68
C THR A 29 8.20 -14.58 -13.25
N SER A 30 8.90 -15.11 -12.25
CA SER A 30 10.36 -15.07 -12.21
C SER A 30 11.00 -13.70 -11.96
N THR A 31 10.75 -13.09 -10.80
CA THR A 31 11.82 -12.36 -10.12
C THR A 31 12.32 -13.21 -8.95
N THR A 32 13.20 -14.14 -9.30
CA THR A 32 14.18 -14.76 -8.40
C THR A 32 14.70 -13.73 -7.41
N ALA A 33 14.46 -13.96 -6.12
CA ALA A 33 15.35 -13.70 -4.99
C ALA A 33 16.34 -12.53 -5.12
N ARG A 34 15.96 -11.38 -5.66
CA ARG A 34 16.66 -10.15 -5.36
C ARG A 34 16.07 -9.74 -4.04
N ALA A 35 16.82 -10.05 -2.96
CA ALA A 35 16.63 -9.46 -1.65
C ALA A 35 16.06 -8.06 -1.86
N SER A 36 14.85 -7.81 -1.36
CA SER A 36 14.28 -6.46 -1.32
C SER A 36 15.44 -5.55 -0.99
N PRO A 37 15.83 -4.59 -1.83
CA PRO A 37 16.90 -3.68 -1.45
C PRO A 37 16.42 -3.15 -0.11
N ALA A 38 17.16 -3.49 0.95
CA ALA A 38 16.89 -3.00 2.29
C ALA A 38 16.57 -1.53 2.07
N ILE A 39 15.36 -1.09 2.45
CA ILE A 39 14.94 0.29 2.26
C ILE A 39 16.08 1.09 2.86
N GLU A 40 16.95 1.60 2.01
CA GLU A 40 18.16 2.25 2.46
C GLU A 40 17.59 3.49 3.10
N LEU A 41 17.66 3.54 4.42
CA LEU A 41 17.17 4.64 5.25
C LEU A 41 18.06 5.86 4.97
N LYS A 42 17.99 6.37 3.74
CA LYS A 42 18.66 7.55 3.20
C LYS A 42 17.94 8.83 3.65
N LEU A 43 17.27 8.77 4.79
CA LEU A 43 16.46 9.85 5.36
C LEU A 43 17.01 10.37 6.69
N PHE A 44 18.15 9.86 7.16
CA PHE A 44 18.80 10.39 8.34
C PHE A 44 20.10 11.12 7.94
N PRO A 45 20.30 12.37 8.42
CA PRO A 45 21.62 12.98 8.43
C PRO A 45 22.64 11.98 8.98
N ARG A 46 23.86 11.94 8.44
CA ARG A 46 24.93 10.95 8.77
C ARG A 46 25.36 10.93 10.25
N ASN A 47 24.70 11.72 11.10
CA ASN A 47 24.98 11.99 12.50
C ASN A 47 23.71 11.93 13.39
N THR A 48 22.58 11.41 12.90
CA THR A 48 21.40 11.16 13.74
C THR A 48 21.13 9.66 13.85
N THR A 49 21.40 9.07 15.01
CA THR A 49 20.95 7.71 15.30
C THR A 49 19.47 7.73 15.66
N PRO A 50 18.60 7.01 14.94
CA PRO A 50 17.20 6.92 15.32
C PRO A 50 17.08 6.22 16.67
N ALA A 51 16.52 6.92 17.66
CA ALA A 51 16.30 6.34 18.97
C ALA A 51 15.19 5.28 18.91
N HIS A 52 15.52 4.03 19.27
CA HIS A 52 14.53 2.98 19.41
C HIS A 52 13.59 3.31 20.58
N ARG A 53 12.29 3.50 20.29
CA ARG A 53 11.25 3.75 21.30
C ARG A 53 10.31 2.56 21.35
N THR A 54 10.21 1.93 22.50
CA THR A 54 9.26 0.84 22.74
C THR A 54 7.94 1.36 23.28
N THR A 55 6.86 0.64 22.98
CA THR A 55 5.56 0.88 23.61
C THR A 55 5.60 0.43 25.06
N ARG A 56 5.05 1.23 25.98
CA ARG A 56 4.92 0.80 27.39
C ARG A 56 4.03 -0.45 27.49
N PRO A 57 4.41 -1.46 28.29
CA PRO A 57 3.56 -2.62 28.54
C PRO A 57 2.15 -2.21 28.98
N TYR A 58 1.15 -2.98 28.54
CA TYR A 58 -0.28 -2.78 28.88
C TYR A 58 -0.87 -1.40 28.50
N ARG A 59 -0.23 -0.63 27.61
CA ARG A 59 -0.75 0.64 27.08
C ARG A 59 -0.97 0.59 25.56
N PRO A 60 -1.98 -0.16 25.09
CA PRO A 60 -2.21 -0.42 23.66
C PRO A 60 -2.61 0.83 22.86
N SER A 61 -3.10 1.88 23.52
CA SER A 61 -3.52 3.13 22.87
C SER A 61 -2.38 3.82 22.09
N THR A 62 -1.13 3.64 22.53
CA THR A 62 0.05 4.25 21.88
C THR A 62 0.36 3.65 20.52
N ASN A 63 -0.05 2.41 20.26
CA ASN A 63 0.16 1.73 18.99
C ASN A 63 -1.09 1.77 18.07
N GLY A 64 -2.08 2.60 18.41
CA GLY A 64 -3.38 2.58 17.76
C GLY A 64 -3.32 2.79 16.23
N LYS A 65 -2.36 3.59 15.74
CA LYS A 65 -2.16 3.80 14.30
C LYS A 65 -1.71 2.52 13.59
N ALA A 66 -0.66 1.86 14.09
CA ALA A 66 -0.19 0.62 13.48
C ALA A 66 -1.24 -0.49 13.63
N GLY A 67 -1.90 -0.58 14.79
CA GLY A 67 -3.00 -1.52 14.99
C GLY A 67 -4.15 -1.34 14.00
N ARG A 68 -4.59 -0.10 13.76
CA ARG A 68 -5.63 0.19 12.75
C ARG A 68 -5.16 -0.07 11.32
N PHE A 69 -3.91 0.21 11.01
CA PHE A 69 -3.30 -0.15 9.72
C PHE A 69 -3.33 -1.67 9.52
N ILE A 70 -2.79 -2.45 10.46
CA ILE A 70 -2.74 -3.92 10.40
C ILE A 70 -4.15 -4.52 10.30
N GLN A 71 -5.10 -4.03 11.09
CA GLN A 71 -6.49 -4.49 11.01
C GLN A 71 -7.09 -4.26 9.62
N THR A 72 -6.81 -3.11 9.01
CA THR A 72 -7.29 -2.78 7.66
C THR A 72 -6.61 -3.65 6.61
N LEU A 73 -5.28 -3.82 6.70
CA LEU A 73 -4.49 -4.70 5.85
C LEU A 73 -5.04 -6.13 5.88
N LEU A 74 -5.34 -6.67 7.05
CA LEU A 74 -5.91 -8.01 7.15
C LEU A 74 -7.30 -8.09 6.52
N ARG A 75 -8.18 -7.14 6.82
CA ARG A 75 -9.56 -7.15 6.30
C ARG A 75 -9.61 -6.99 4.79
N GLU A 76 -8.81 -6.08 4.25
CA GLU A 76 -8.86 -5.73 2.84
C GLU A 76 -7.88 -6.64 2.07
N TRP A 77 -6.59 -6.63 2.33
CA TRP A 77 -5.64 -7.44 1.56
C TRP A 77 -5.71 -8.93 1.86
N ALA A 78 -5.63 -9.34 3.13
CA ALA A 78 -5.47 -10.77 3.45
C ALA A 78 -6.77 -11.57 3.28
N TYR A 79 -7.92 -10.97 3.59
CA TYR A 79 -9.20 -11.67 3.69
C TYR A 79 -10.28 -11.22 2.70
N ALA A 80 -10.09 -10.16 1.89
CA ALA A 80 -11.11 -9.80 0.90
C ALA A 80 -11.11 -10.71 -0.33
N THR A 81 -10.00 -11.42 -0.60
CA THR A 81 -9.83 -12.30 -1.77
C THR A 81 -9.24 -13.64 -1.34
N THR A 82 -9.67 -14.72 -1.99
CA THR A 82 -9.05 -16.04 -1.86
C THR A 82 -7.83 -16.14 -2.77
N TYR A 83 -6.65 -16.32 -2.20
CA TYR A 83 -5.41 -16.55 -2.95
C TYR A 83 -5.15 -18.04 -3.08
N THR A 84 -4.74 -18.47 -4.27
CA THR A 84 -4.37 -19.88 -4.51
C THR A 84 -3.01 -20.21 -3.91
N HIS A 85 -2.07 -19.25 -3.96
CA HIS A 85 -0.70 -19.40 -3.48
C HIS A 85 -0.20 -18.15 -2.74
N ALA A 86 0.83 -18.34 -1.89
CA ALA A 86 1.44 -17.24 -1.14
C ALA A 86 2.05 -16.16 -2.04
N ASP A 87 2.57 -16.53 -3.21
CA ASP A 87 3.18 -15.59 -4.16
C ASP A 87 2.16 -14.61 -4.75
N GLN A 88 0.95 -15.09 -5.05
CA GLN A 88 -0.15 -14.24 -5.52
C GLN A 88 -0.52 -13.20 -4.45
N ARG A 89 -0.55 -13.61 -3.18
CA ARG A 89 -0.81 -12.71 -2.06
C ARG A 89 0.31 -11.67 -1.89
N ASN A 90 1.57 -12.08 -2.05
CA ASN A 90 2.72 -11.18 -1.99
C ASN A 90 2.71 -10.18 -3.14
N ALA A 91 2.39 -10.61 -4.36
CA ALA A 91 2.26 -9.74 -5.53
C ALA A 91 1.15 -8.69 -5.35
N ALA A 92 0.04 -9.06 -4.72
CA ALA A 92 -1.07 -8.15 -4.43
C ALA A 92 -0.77 -7.11 -3.33
N LEU A 93 0.23 -7.35 -2.48
CA LEU A 93 0.52 -6.48 -1.33
C LEU A 93 1.00 -5.09 -1.76
N LEU A 94 1.90 -5.00 -2.73
CA LEU A 94 2.44 -3.72 -3.17
C LEU A 94 1.39 -2.82 -3.83
N PRO A 95 0.56 -3.31 -4.78
CA PRO A 95 -0.60 -2.57 -5.29
C PRO A 95 -1.55 -2.11 -4.19
N TRP A 96 -1.86 -2.98 -3.23
CA TRP A 96 -2.70 -2.62 -2.08
C TRP A 96 -2.10 -1.48 -1.25
N LEU A 97 -0.80 -1.54 -0.94
CA LEU A 97 -0.11 -0.51 -0.17
C LEU A 97 -0.12 0.85 -0.87
N ARG A 98 0.12 0.88 -2.18
CA ARG A 98 0.06 2.12 -2.97
C ARG A 98 -1.34 2.73 -2.91
N TRP A 99 -2.37 1.92 -3.15
CA TRP A 99 -3.75 2.39 -3.06
C TRP A 99 -4.09 2.89 -1.64
N TYR A 100 -3.69 2.15 -0.59
CA TYR A 100 -3.93 2.56 0.79
C TYR A 100 -3.30 3.92 1.12
N HIS A 101 -2.06 4.16 0.69
CA HIS A 101 -1.36 5.42 0.99
C HIS A 101 -1.79 6.60 0.10
N GLU A 102 -2.06 6.35 -1.18
CA GLU A 102 -2.20 7.41 -2.18
C GLU A 102 -3.66 7.75 -2.51
N GLN A 103 -4.59 6.79 -2.35
CA GLN A 103 -5.93 6.90 -2.92
C GLN A 103 -7.06 6.57 -1.96
N ARG A 104 -6.83 5.70 -0.96
CA ARG A 104 -7.88 5.25 -0.05
C ARG A 104 -8.47 6.45 0.72
N PRO A 105 -9.81 6.61 0.77
CA PRO A 105 -10.42 7.68 1.54
C PRO A 105 -10.41 7.35 3.03
N HIS A 106 -9.91 8.27 3.87
CA HIS A 106 -9.93 8.11 5.34
C HIS A 106 -10.89 9.10 6.00
N ALA A 107 -11.84 8.59 6.80
CA ALA A 107 -12.82 9.42 7.51
C ALA A 107 -12.16 10.45 8.45
N SER A 108 -11.10 10.06 9.17
CA SER A 108 -10.33 10.97 10.03
C SER A 108 -9.57 12.05 9.27
N LEU A 109 -9.47 11.93 7.93
CA LEU A 109 -8.80 12.87 7.03
C LEU A 109 -9.79 13.54 6.08
N GLN A 110 -11.08 13.63 6.44
CA GLN A 110 -12.12 14.23 5.60
C GLN A 110 -12.22 13.56 4.21
N GLY A 111 -11.99 12.25 4.15
CA GLY A 111 -12.03 11.48 2.90
C GLY A 111 -10.74 11.58 2.06
N ARG A 112 -9.70 12.27 2.53
CA ARG A 112 -8.40 12.34 1.83
C ARG A 112 -7.53 11.13 2.14
N ALA A 113 -6.57 10.87 1.25
CA ALA A 113 -5.60 9.79 1.39
C ALA A 113 -4.51 10.12 2.43
N PRO A 114 -3.88 9.11 3.07
CA PRO A 114 -2.83 9.33 4.07
C PRO A 114 -1.66 10.19 3.59
N ILE A 115 -1.25 10.06 2.31
CA ILE A 115 -0.13 10.82 1.74
C ILE A 115 -0.35 12.33 1.84
N THR A 116 -1.60 12.81 1.85
CA THR A 116 -1.90 14.25 1.92
C THR A 116 -1.55 14.89 3.27
N ARG A 117 -1.16 14.09 4.27
CA ARG A 117 -0.72 14.56 5.59
C ARG A 117 0.79 14.60 5.75
N LEU A 118 1.54 14.05 4.81
CA LEU A 118 2.99 14.12 4.85
C LEU A 118 3.39 15.55 4.46
N PRO A 119 4.10 16.29 5.32
CA PRO A 119 4.73 17.53 4.89
C PRO A 119 5.77 17.20 3.81
N ASN A 120 6.15 18.17 2.99
CA ASN A 120 7.28 18.01 2.08
C ASN A 120 8.59 17.91 2.90
N VAL A 121 8.87 16.71 3.41
CA VAL A 121 10.03 16.42 4.26
C VAL A 121 11.34 16.53 3.46
N LEU A 122 11.27 16.44 2.13
CA LEU A 122 12.43 16.45 1.24
C LEU A 122 12.71 17.83 0.62
N GLY A 123 11.81 18.81 0.77
CA GLY A 123 11.95 20.13 0.13
C GLY A 123 11.87 20.08 -1.39
N ASN A 124 11.29 19.04 -1.98
CA ASN A 124 11.37 18.73 -3.40
C ASN A 124 10.22 19.30 -4.25
N ASP A 125 9.53 20.34 -3.77
CA ASP A 125 8.44 20.99 -4.50
C ASP A 125 8.95 22.38 -4.93
N ILE A 126 8.99 22.65 -6.25
CA ILE A 126 9.15 23.99 -6.86
C ILE A 126 7.75 24.58 -7.04
#